data_AF-A0A387HDC3-F1
#
_entry.id   AF-A0A387HDC3-F1
#
_cell.length_a   1.000
_cell.length_b   1.000
_cell.length_c   1.000
_cell.angle_alpha   90.00
_cell.angle_beta   90.00
_cell.angle_gamma   90.00
#
_symmetry.space_group_name_H-M   'P 1'
#
loop_
_entity.id
_entity.type
_entity.pdbx_description
1 polymer ?
#
loop_
_entity_poly.entity_id
_entity_poly.type
_entity_poly.pdbx_seq_one_letter_code
_entity_poly.pdbx_strand_id
1 'polypeptide(L)'
;MHFSCHGDQSITDPSTGGLILHDGRLTVADLVRARHPDSVLAFLAACKSASGGAAVPDEVLTPAAAFQYAGFRHVIGTMWAIDDDAASDLTERMYSDLFQHEPLDARDTAPALHRAVRDMRNASPYRPSTWASVVHLGA
;
A
#
# COMPACT_ATOMS: atom_id res chain seq x y z
N MET A 1 -6.97 8.15 -1.16
CA MET A 1 -7.75 6.95 -1.55
C MET A 1 -7.28 5.78 -0.69
N HIS A 2 -8.20 4.97 -0.18
CA HIS A 2 -7.89 3.79 0.63
C HIS A 2 -8.58 2.57 0.02
N PHE A 3 -7.83 1.49 -0.18
CA PHE A 3 -8.33 0.20 -0.65
C PHE A 3 -8.15 -0.84 0.45
N SER A 4 -9.25 -1.39 0.94
CA SER A 4 -9.27 -2.54 1.83
C SER A 4 -9.89 -3.71 1.10
N CYS A 5 -9.06 -4.50 0.45
CA CYS A 5 -9.49 -5.56 -0.46
C CYS A 5 -8.39 -6.61 -0.66
N HIS A 6 -8.70 -7.70 -1.36
CA HIS A 6 -7.66 -8.65 -1.74
C HIS A 6 -6.80 -8.07 -2.87
N GLY A 7 -5.49 -8.27 -2.76
CA GLY A 7 -4.54 -8.10 -3.84
C GLY A 7 -4.16 -9.45 -4.39
N ASP A 8 -4.06 -9.54 -5.71
CA ASP A 8 -3.54 -10.72 -6.39
C ASP A 8 -2.47 -10.31 -7.40
N GLN A 9 -1.40 -11.08 -7.48
CA GLN A 9 -0.31 -10.86 -8.42
C GLN A 9 -0.19 -12.12 -9.28
N SER A 10 -0.31 -11.93 -10.59
CA SER A 10 -0.10 -13.00 -11.56
C SER A 10 1.39 -13.12 -11.83
N ILE A 11 1.98 -14.26 -11.46
CA ILE A 11 3.41 -14.52 -11.65
C ILE A 11 3.77 -14.65 -13.14
N THR A 12 2.81 -15.08 -13.98
CA THR A 12 3.03 -15.35 -15.40
C THR A 12 2.67 -14.18 -16.31
N ASP A 13 1.73 -13.33 -15.89
CA ASP A 13 1.38 -12.08 -16.59
C ASP A 13 1.02 -10.99 -15.56
N PRO A 14 2.03 -10.26 -15.07
CA PRO A 14 1.83 -9.32 -13.98
C PRO A 14 0.90 -8.15 -14.30
N SER A 15 0.76 -7.82 -15.58
CA SER A 15 -0.15 -6.77 -16.03
C SER A 15 -1.62 -7.06 -15.68
N THR A 16 -1.96 -8.34 -15.48
CA THR A 16 -3.29 -8.84 -15.08
C THR A 16 -3.46 -8.99 -13.56
N GLY A 17 -2.37 -8.82 -12.80
CA GLY A 17 -2.42 -8.67 -11.35
C GLY A 17 -3.06 -7.34 -10.95
N GLY A 18 -3.54 -7.22 -9.73
CA GLY A 18 -4.18 -6.00 -9.26
C GLY A 18 -5.02 -6.17 -8.00
N LEU A 19 -5.98 -5.26 -7.82
CA LEU A 19 -6.90 -5.24 -6.68
C LEU A 19 -8.22 -5.90 -7.06
N ILE A 20 -8.73 -6.77 -6.18
CA ILE A 20 -10.03 -7.42 -6.35
C ILE A 20 -11.10 -6.55 -5.71
N LEU A 21 -11.86 -5.85 -6.54
CA LEU A 21 -12.99 -5.02 -6.13
C LEU A 21 -14.29 -5.82 -6.21
N HIS A 22 -15.37 -5.25 -5.69
CA HIS A 22 -16.70 -5.89 -5.69
C HIS A 22 -17.26 -6.14 -7.10
N ASP A 23 -16.87 -5.34 -8.08
CA ASP A 23 -17.36 -5.27 -9.45
C ASP A 23 -16.35 -5.79 -10.48
N GLY A 24 -15.19 -6.23 -10.04
CA GLY A 24 -14.17 -6.78 -10.92
C GLY A 24 -12.75 -6.58 -10.39
N ARG A 25 -11.78 -6.83 -11.24
CA ARG A 25 -10.36 -6.63 -10.93
C ARG A 25 -9.90 -5.31 -11.52
N LEU A 26 -9.34 -4.45 -10.68
CA LEU A 26 -8.59 -3.27 -11.13
C LEU A 26 -7.14 -3.70 -11.39
N THR A 27 -6.80 -3.92 -12.66
CA THR A 27 -5.49 -4.47 -13.03
C THR A 27 -4.40 -3.41 -13.02
N VAL A 28 -3.14 -3.84 -12.94
CA VAL A 28 -1.97 -2.99 -13.16
C VAL A 28 -2.06 -2.28 -14.51
N ALA A 29 -2.51 -2.98 -15.56
CA ALA A 29 -2.69 -2.38 -16.87
C ALA A 29 -3.77 -1.28 -16.90
N ASP A 30 -4.84 -1.40 -16.11
CA ASP A 30 -5.86 -0.36 -15.97
C ASP A 30 -5.29 0.86 -15.23
N LEU A 31 -4.57 0.62 -14.13
CA LEU A 31 -3.92 1.67 -13.35
C LEU A 31 -2.89 2.47 -14.15
N VAL A 32 -2.07 1.80 -14.96
CA VAL A 32 -1.08 2.46 -15.83
C VAL A 32 -1.73 3.32 -16.91
N ARG A 33 -2.95 2.99 -17.36
CA ARG A 33 -3.71 3.82 -18.31
C ARG A 33 -4.43 4.98 -17.64
N ALA A 34 -4.73 4.86 -16.35
CA ALA A 34 -5.36 5.92 -15.58
C ALA A 34 -4.42 7.13 -15.40
N ARG A 35 -5.01 8.32 -15.25
CA ARG A 35 -4.30 9.56 -14.95
C ARG A 35 -5.03 10.31 -13.85
N HIS A 36 -4.33 10.50 -12.74
CA HIS A 36 -4.82 11.14 -11.52
C HIS A 36 -3.76 12.14 -11.00
N PRO A 37 -3.43 13.20 -11.77
CA PRO A 37 -2.30 14.09 -11.49
C PRO A 37 -2.42 14.85 -10.15
N ASP A 38 -3.64 15.05 -9.66
CA ASP A 38 -3.90 15.76 -8.39
C ASP A 38 -4.00 14.80 -7.18
N SER A 39 -3.76 13.50 -7.38
CA SER A 39 -3.88 12.52 -6.29
C SER A 39 -2.67 12.54 -5.36
N VAL A 40 -2.97 12.59 -4.06
CA VAL A 40 -1.94 12.78 -3.03
C VAL A 40 -1.51 11.46 -2.39
N LEU A 41 -2.46 10.66 -1.93
CA LEU A 41 -2.19 9.44 -1.15
C LEU A 41 -3.07 8.28 -1.63
N ALA A 42 -2.45 7.13 -1.89
CA ALA A 42 -3.09 5.82 -2.00
C ALA A 42 -2.62 4.90 -0.88
N PHE A 43 -3.54 4.37 -0.08
CA PHE A 43 -3.26 3.30 0.88
C PHE A 43 -3.82 1.99 0.33
N LEU A 44 -2.97 1.00 0.10
CA LEU A 44 -3.32 -0.31 -0.45
C LEU A 44 -3.25 -1.36 0.67
N ALA A 45 -4.30 -1.44 1.49
CA ALA A 45 -4.52 -2.51 2.46
C ALA A 45 -4.94 -3.79 1.70
N ALA A 46 -4.03 -4.28 0.88
CA ALA A 46 -4.20 -5.42 0.01
C ALA A 46 -2.91 -6.22 0.00
N CYS A 47 -3.04 -7.54 0.15
CA CYS A 47 -1.91 -8.45 0.22
C CYS A 47 -1.05 -8.34 -1.06
N LYS A 48 0.28 -8.35 -0.90
CA LYS A 48 1.25 -8.36 -2.01
C LYS A 48 1.07 -7.19 -2.99
N SER A 49 0.54 -6.05 -2.52
CA SER A 49 0.36 -4.85 -3.33
C SER A 49 1.69 -4.13 -3.65
N ALA A 50 2.77 -4.46 -2.95
CA ALA A 50 4.11 -3.93 -3.17
C ALA A 50 5.19 -5.00 -3.40
N SER A 51 4.79 -6.26 -3.64
CA SER A 51 5.71 -7.35 -3.99
C SER A 51 5.62 -7.67 -5.48
N GLY A 52 6.76 -7.78 -6.15
CA GLY A 52 6.86 -8.28 -7.52
C GLY A 52 6.60 -9.79 -7.61
N GLY A 53 6.52 -10.33 -8.83
CA GLY A 53 6.36 -11.75 -9.06
C GLY A 53 7.56 -12.56 -8.58
N ALA A 54 7.32 -13.73 -7.96
CA ALA A 54 8.40 -14.61 -7.47
C ALA A 54 9.35 -15.11 -8.56
N ALA A 55 8.91 -15.08 -9.83
CA ALA A 55 9.71 -15.46 -10.99
C ALA A 55 10.62 -14.33 -11.50
N VAL A 56 10.31 -13.07 -11.16
CA VAL A 56 11.06 -11.89 -11.59
C VAL A 56 11.25 -10.98 -10.37
N PRO A 57 12.32 -11.15 -9.59
CA PRO A 57 12.54 -10.38 -8.37
C PRO A 57 12.68 -8.86 -8.61
N ASP A 58 13.11 -8.46 -9.82
CA ASP A 58 13.27 -7.06 -10.26
C ASP A 58 12.03 -6.49 -10.97
N GLU A 59 10.87 -7.09 -10.74
CA GLU A 59 9.67 -6.70 -11.47
C GLU A 59 9.08 -5.39 -10.95
N VAL A 60 9.06 -4.37 -11.82
CA VAL A 60 8.62 -3.00 -11.50
C VAL A 60 7.09 -2.87 -11.56
N LEU A 61 6.35 -3.90 -11.98
CA LEU A 61 4.90 -3.86 -12.23
C LEU A 61 4.05 -4.25 -11.01
N THR A 62 4.34 -3.66 -9.85
CA THR A 62 3.46 -3.83 -8.68
C THR A 62 2.27 -2.88 -8.75
N PRO A 63 1.12 -3.20 -8.10
CA PRO A 63 0.01 -2.27 -7.93
C PRO A 63 0.49 -0.93 -7.34
N ALA A 64 1.35 -0.96 -6.33
CA ALA A 64 1.87 0.25 -5.72
C ALA A 64 2.64 1.15 -6.71
N ALA A 65 3.51 0.56 -7.54
CA ALA A 65 4.20 1.30 -8.60
C ALA A 65 3.23 1.81 -9.69
N ALA A 66 2.19 1.03 -10.02
CA ALA A 66 1.16 1.44 -10.97
C ALA A 66 0.34 2.64 -10.47
N PHE A 67 -0.01 2.68 -9.17
CA PHE A 67 -0.63 3.85 -8.54
C PHE A 67 0.29 5.07 -8.59
N GLN A 68 1.59 4.88 -8.34
CA GLN A 68 2.56 5.98 -8.43
C GLN A 68 2.63 6.52 -9.87
N TYR A 69 2.70 5.63 -10.86
CA TYR A 69 2.67 6.00 -12.28
C TYR A 69 1.37 6.69 -12.70
N ALA A 70 0.24 6.30 -12.10
CA ALA A 70 -1.05 6.94 -12.33
C ALA A 70 -1.12 8.38 -11.79
N GLY A 71 -0.18 8.81 -10.95
CA GLY A 71 -0.07 10.19 -10.44
C GLY A 71 -0.19 10.34 -8.93
N PHE A 72 -0.27 9.24 -8.16
CA PHE A 72 -0.30 9.32 -6.69
C PHE A 72 1.10 9.64 -6.14
N ARG A 73 1.23 10.76 -5.44
CA ARG A 73 2.52 11.20 -4.86
C ARG A 73 3.03 10.29 -3.75
N HIS A 74 2.13 9.76 -2.93
CA HIS A 74 2.45 8.80 -1.89
C HIS A 74 1.60 7.54 -2.05
N VAL A 75 2.25 6.39 -2.02
CA VAL A 75 1.60 5.08 -2.07
C VAL A 75 2.09 4.23 -0.92
N ILE A 76 1.16 3.68 -0.15
CA ILE A 76 1.46 2.71 0.91
C ILE A 76 0.95 1.35 0.43
N GLY A 77 1.81 0.34 0.50
CA GLY A 77 1.46 -1.03 0.13
C GLY A 77 2.03 -2.05 1.10
N THR A 78 1.70 -3.33 0.88
CA THR A 78 2.20 -4.44 1.69
C THR A 78 2.96 -5.45 0.84
N MET A 79 4.08 -5.95 1.35
CA MET A 79 4.89 -6.97 0.70
C MET A 79 4.28 -8.38 0.86
N TRP A 80 3.64 -8.66 1.99
CA TRP A 80 2.94 -9.91 2.25
C TRP A 80 1.61 -9.65 2.95
N ALA A 81 0.81 -10.72 3.08
CA ALA A 81 -0.47 -10.65 3.78
C ALA A 81 -0.25 -10.29 5.25
N ILE A 82 -0.89 -9.21 5.69
CA ILE A 82 -1.02 -8.91 7.12
C ILE A 82 -2.33 -9.49 7.62
N ASP A 83 -2.37 -9.84 8.91
CA ASP A 83 -3.64 -10.20 9.53
C ASP A 83 -4.54 -8.96 9.68
N ASP A 84 -5.86 -9.18 9.69
CA ASP A 84 -6.86 -8.11 9.69
C ASP A 84 -6.72 -7.20 10.92
N ASP A 85 -6.37 -7.77 12.07
CA ASP A 85 -6.15 -7.02 13.32
C ASP A 85 -4.96 -6.07 13.19
N ALA A 86 -3.82 -6.52 12.64
CA ALA A 86 -2.67 -5.64 12.40
C ALA A 86 -2.95 -4.60 11.32
N ALA A 87 -3.74 -4.93 10.29
CA ALA A 87 -4.17 -3.96 9.30
C ALA A 87 -5.00 -2.83 9.94
N SER A 88 -5.93 -3.21 10.80
CA SER A 88 -6.77 -2.26 11.54
C SER A 88 -5.93 -1.39 12.49
N ASP A 89 -5.06 -1.99 13.30
CA ASP A 89 -4.20 -1.25 14.24
C ASP A 89 -3.24 -0.28 13.50
N LEU A 90 -2.64 -0.72 12.39
CA LEU A 90 -1.78 0.12 11.56
C LEU A 90 -2.54 1.33 11.00
N THR A 91 -3.72 1.09 10.41
CA THR A 91 -4.51 2.15 9.76
C THR A 91 -5.04 3.14 10.78
N GLU A 92 -5.51 2.66 11.94
CA GLU A 92 -5.94 3.51 13.05
C GLU A 92 -4.80 4.41 13.54
N ARG A 93 -3.63 3.85 13.83
CA ARG A 93 -2.45 4.63 14.28
C ARG A 93 -2.02 5.66 13.24
N MET A 94 -1.89 5.23 11.99
CA MET A 94 -1.40 6.09 10.91
C MET A 94 -2.37 7.25 10.65
N TYR A 95 -3.66 6.96 10.50
CA TYR A 95 -4.64 8.02 10.23
C TYR A 95 -4.84 8.92 11.44
N SER A 96 -4.86 8.38 12.65
CA SER A 96 -4.95 9.19 13.88
C SER A 96 -3.79 10.17 14.00
N ASP A 97 -2.60 9.80 13.53
CA ASP A 97 -1.42 10.66 13.51
C ASP A 97 -1.45 11.67 12.34
N LEU A 98 -1.82 11.23 11.13
CA LEU A 98 -1.89 12.06 9.93
C LEU A 98 -2.97 13.16 10.04
N PHE A 99 -4.09 12.88 10.70
CA PHE A 99 -5.20 13.81 10.86
C PHE A 99 -5.12 14.67 12.15
N GLN A 100 -4.00 14.66 12.89
CA GLN A 100 -3.89 15.48 14.11
C GLN A 100 -3.90 16.99 13.85
N HIS A 101 -3.49 17.41 12.65
CA HIS A 101 -3.34 18.82 12.30
C HIS A 101 -3.99 19.10 10.94
N GLU A 102 -4.71 20.22 10.86
CA GLU A 102 -5.25 20.74 9.60
C GLU A 102 -4.49 22.01 9.17
N PRO A 103 -4.23 22.21 7.86
CA PRO A 103 -4.57 21.32 6.75
C PRO A 103 -3.66 20.09 6.68
N LEU A 104 -4.18 19.00 6.08
CA LEU A 104 -3.41 17.79 5.82
C LEU A 104 -2.18 18.08 4.96
N ASP A 105 -1.01 17.69 5.46
CA ASP A 105 0.23 17.73 4.71
C ASP A 105 0.59 16.32 4.22
N ALA A 106 0.63 16.18 2.90
CA ALA A 106 1.06 14.95 2.24
C ALA A 106 2.44 14.47 2.75
N ARG A 107 3.33 15.42 3.06
CA ARG A 107 4.70 15.16 3.54
C ARG A 107 4.74 14.42 4.87
N ASP A 108 3.65 14.46 5.63
CA ASP A 108 3.53 13.75 6.91
C ASP A 108 3.14 12.27 6.73
N THR A 109 2.82 11.82 5.51
CA THR A 109 2.46 10.42 5.23
C THR A 109 3.55 9.45 5.67
N ALA A 110 4.80 9.68 5.25
CA ALA A 110 5.92 8.78 5.57
C ALA A 110 6.28 8.82 7.06
N PRO A 111 6.39 10.00 7.72
CA PRO A 111 6.53 10.09 9.17
C PRO A 111 5.40 9.39 9.95
N ALA A 112 4.15 9.56 9.54
CA ALA A 112 2.99 8.94 10.19
C ALA A 112 3.04 7.41 10.10
N LEU A 113 3.32 6.88 8.90
CA LEU A 113 3.51 5.44 8.73
C LEU A 113 4.69 4.92 9.57
N HIS A 114 5.80 5.65 9.57
CA HIS A 114 6.99 5.28 10.35
C HIS A 114 6.69 5.18 11.84
N ARG A 115 5.96 6.15 12.41
CA ARG A 115 5.54 6.12 13.81
C ARG A 115 4.62 4.93 14.09
N ALA A 116 3.59 4.73 13.27
CA ALA A 116 2.65 3.62 13.41
C ALA A 116 3.36 2.25 13.40
N VAL A 117 4.21 2.00 12.41
CA VAL A 117 4.99 0.74 12.31
C VAL A 117 5.93 0.55 13.50
N ARG A 118 6.56 1.64 13.99
CA ARG A 118 7.43 1.55 15.17
C ARG A 118 6.67 1.21 16.44
N ASP A 119 5.49 1.78 16.63
CA ASP A 119 4.67 1.49 17.80
C ASP A 119 4.19 0.04 17.79
N MET A 120 3.73 -0.45 16.64
CA MET A 120 3.38 -1.88 16.46
C MET A 120 4.58 -2.80 16.73
N ARG A 121 5.76 -2.44 16.22
CA ARG A 121 7.00 -3.19 16.49
C ARG A 121 7.33 -3.20 17.97
N ASN A 122 7.20 -2.08 18.68
CA ASN A 122 7.50 -2.00 20.11
C ASN A 122 6.50 -2.81 20.94
N ALA A 123 5.23 -2.86 20.52
CA ALA A 123 4.20 -3.67 21.16
C ALA A 123 4.36 -5.18 20.89
N SER A 124 4.91 -5.56 19.74
CA SER A 124 5.09 -6.96 19.33
C SER A 124 6.42 -7.21 18.60
N PRO A 125 7.57 -7.08 19.29
CA PRO A 125 8.88 -7.11 18.64
C PRO A 125 9.23 -8.48 18.03
N TYR A 126 8.66 -9.56 18.56
CA TYR A 126 8.90 -10.93 18.11
C TYR A 126 7.93 -11.41 17.02
N ARG A 127 7.04 -10.53 16.52
CA ARG A 127 6.08 -10.85 15.45
C ARG A 127 6.27 -9.92 14.23
N PRO A 128 7.41 -9.97 13.52
CA PRO A 128 7.66 -9.10 12.37
C PRO A 128 6.64 -9.23 11.25
N SER A 129 5.92 -10.35 11.16
CA SER A 129 4.85 -10.56 10.18
C SER A 129 3.74 -9.50 10.28
N THR A 130 3.55 -8.85 11.43
CA THR A 130 2.47 -7.88 11.65
C THR A 130 2.84 -6.43 11.34
N TRP A 131 4.13 -6.08 11.27
CA TRP A 131 4.58 -4.68 11.11
C TRP A 131 5.63 -4.48 10.03
N ALA A 132 6.38 -5.52 9.63
CA ALA A 132 7.49 -5.36 8.68
C ALA A 132 7.06 -5.40 7.20
N SER A 133 5.79 -5.70 6.93
CA SER A 133 5.28 -5.87 5.55
C SER A 133 5.06 -4.56 4.81
N VAL A 134 4.91 -3.46 5.55
CA VAL A 134 4.37 -2.22 5.01
C VAL A 134 5.49 -1.38 4.43
N VAL A 135 5.27 -0.86 3.23
CA VAL A 135 6.21 0.01 2.54
C VAL A 135 5.52 1.28 2.07
N HIS A 136 6.29 2.36 1.99
CA HIS A 136 5.87 3.63 1.42
C HIS A 136 6.71 3.92 0.17
N LEU A 137 6.06 4.39 -0.89
CA LEU A 137 6.66 4.81 -2.15
C LEU A 137 6.27 6.26 -2.45
N GLY A 138 7.24 7.05 -2.88
CA GLY A 138 7.03 8.43 -3.35
C GLY A 138 7.49 9.52 -2.38
N ALA A 139 7.18 10.78 -2.70
CA ALA A 139 7.76 11.97 -2.06
C ALA A 139 6.80 13.17 -2.07
#